data_AF-A0A3B3RGU6-F1
#
_entry.id   AF-A0A3B3RGU6-F1
#
_cell.length_a   1.000
_cell.length_b   1.000
_cell.length_c   1.000
_cell.angle_alpha   90.00
_cell.angle_beta   90.00
_cell.angle_gamma   90.00
#
_symmetry.space_group_name_H-M   'P 1'
#
loop_
_entity.id
_entity.type
_entity.pdbx_description
1 polymer ?
#
loop_
_entity_poly.entity_id
_entity_poly.type
_entity_poly.pdbx_seq_one_letter_code
_entity_poly.pdbx_strand_id
1 'polypeptide(L)'
;MLQKQSSRKQFEYEEELKEFKWKLSHIKYKELKSLPRGQVKDLDRTDLADKMISSYSEVDALNVMLDILKKMNLNDLAQRLNEDLQKGNHIFNLSCFFV
;
A
#
# COMPACT_ATOMS: atom_id res chain seq x y z
N MET A 1 15.91 -27.23 0.42
CA MET A 1 15.52 -26.33 -0.69
C MET A 1 14.38 -25.37 -0.31
N LEU A 2 13.43 -25.78 0.54
CA LEU A 2 12.27 -24.95 0.94
C LEU A 2 12.62 -23.70 1.77
N GLN A 3 13.59 -23.76 2.68
CA GLN A 3 13.97 -22.60 3.51
C GLN A 3 14.57 -21.44 2.69
N LYS A 4 15.33 -21.75 1.62
CA LYS A 4 15.99 -20.73 0.80
C LYS A 4 15.00 -19.92 -0.07
N GLN A 5 13.88 -20.53 -0.47
CA GLN A 5 12.80 -19.83 -1.19
C GLN A 5 11.95 -18.97 -0.27
N SER A 6 11.70 -19.42 0.97
CA SER A 6 10.97 -18.65 1.98
C SER A 6 11.73 -17.38 2.40
N SER A 7 13.04 -17.47 2.63
CA SER A 7 13.87 -16.29 2.93
C SER A 7 13.96 -15.31 1.76
N ARG A 8 13.98 -15.80 0.52
CA ARG A 8 13.99 -14.93 -0.67
C ARG A 8 12.67 -14.16 -0.82
N LYS A 9 11.53 -14.84 -0.67
CA LYS A 9 10.21 -14.18 -0.74
C LYS A 9 10.03 -13.13 0.36
N GLN A 10 10.50 -13.40 1.58
CA GLN A 10 10.43 -12.46 2.68
C GLN A 10 11.26 -11.19 2.41
N PHE A 11 12.47 -11.35 1.86
CA PHE A 11 13.35 -10.24 1.52
C PHE A 11 12.76 -9.35 0.40
N GLU A 12 12.22 -9.96 -0.66
CA GLU A 12 11.54 -9.24 -1.74
C GLU A 12 10.34 -8.43 -1.19
N TYR A 13 9.59 -9.02 -0.27
CA TYR A 13 8.42 -8.40 0.35
C TYR A 13 8.75 -7.20 1.25
N GLU A 14 9.90 -7.22 1.93
CA GLU A 14 10.39 -6.11 2.74
C GLU A 14 10.90 -4.94 1.88
N GLU A 15 11.60 -5.24 0.78
CA GLU A 15 12.04 -4.21 -0.17
C GLU A 15 10.86 -3.56 -0.90
N GLU A 16 9.83 -4.33 -1.28
CA GLU A 16 8.58 -3.78 -1.84
C GLU A 16 7.91 -2.82 -0.85
N LEU A 17 7.75 -3.20 0.42
CA LEU A 17 7.14 -2.33 1.43
C LEU A 17 7.97 -1.06 1.66
N LYS A 18 9.29 -1.18 1.65
CA LYS A 18 10.21 -0.05 1.79
C LYS A 18 10.12 0.91 0.60
N GLU A 19 10.05 0.39 -0.63
CA GLU A 19 9.82 1.18 -1.83
C GLU A 19 8.44 1.86 -1.79
N PHE A 20 7.40 1.14 -1.38
CA PHE A 20 6.05 1.69 -1.22
C PHE A 20 6.05 2.90 -0.28
N LYS A 21 6.62 2.76 0.92
CA LYS A 21 6.76 3.85 1.91
C LYS A 21 7.54 5.04 1.34
N TRP A 22 8.60 4.76 0.58
CA TRP A 22 9.39 5.81 -0.06
C TRP A 22 8.58 6.56 -1.11
N LYS A 23 7.85 5.87 -1.99
CA LYS A 23 6.97 6.51 -2.99
C LYS A 23 5.83 7.29 -2.32
N LEU A 24 5.22 6.74 -1.26
CA LEU A 24 4.19 7.42 -0.48
C LEU A 24 4.68 8.75 0.12
N SER A 25 5.97 8.84 0.45
CA SER A 25 6.57 10.06 0.97
C SER A 25 6.87 11.13 -0.08
N HIS A 26 6.96 10.74 -1.34
CA HIS A 26 7.32 11.61 -2.46
C HIS A 26 6.21 11.74 -3.51
N ILE A 27 5.04 11.14 -3.26
CA ILE A 27 3.96 11.12 -4.21
C ILE A 27 3.39 12.53 -4.39
N LYS A 28 3.15 12.88 -5.65
CA LYS A 28 2.31 14.01 -6.03
C LYS A 28 1.02 13.41 -6.58
N TYR A 29 -0.04 13.45 -5.78
CA TYR A 29 -1.35 12.93 -6.15
C TYR A 29 -2.42 14.00 -5.92
N LYS A 30 -2.94 14.57 -7.02
CA LYS A 30 -3.85 15.73 -6.98
C LYS A 30 -3.28 16.84 -6.07
N GLU A 31 -4.11 17.38 -5.18
CA GLU A 31 -3.77 18.39 -4.17
C GLU A 31 -3.42 17.78 -2.80
N LEU A 32 -3.28 16.45 -2.70
CA LEU A 32 -2.99 15.78 -1.42
C LEU A 32 -1.51 15.96 -1.04
N LYS A 33 -1.28 16.33 0.21
CA LYS A 33 0.07 16.42 0.78
C LYS A 33 0.66 15.04 0.98
N SER A 34 1.88 14.80 0.52
CA SER A 34 2.56 13.53 0.78
C SER A 34 2.78 13.28 2.27
N LEU A 35 2.81 12.02 2.68
CA LEU A 35 3.06 11.62 4.05
C LEU A 35 4.56 11.65 4.34
N PRO A 36 5.06 12.50 5.26
CA PRO A 36 6.49 12.62 5.49
C PRO A 36 7.12 11.27 5.88
N ARG A 37 8.31 10.98 5.37
CA ARG A 37 9.01 9.71 5.62
C ARG A 37 9.10 9.35 7.10
N GLY A 38 9.33 10.34 7.97
CA GLY A 38 9.40 10.14 9.42
C GLY A 38 8.11 9.60 10.05
N GLN A 39 6.96 9.76 9.40
CA GLN A 39 5.68 9.25 9.87
C GLN A 39 5.37 7.84 9.38
N VAL A 40 6.00 7.37 8.30
CA VAL A 40 5.65 6.10 7.64
C VAL A 40 6.76 5.05 7.67
N LYS A 41 7.98 5.45 8.02
CA LYS A 41 9.17 4.58 7.97
C LYS A 41 9.00 3.32 8.83
N ASP A 42 8.56 3.50 10.07
CA ASP A 42 8.55 2.44 11.08
C ASP A 42 7.15 1.81 11.27
N LEU A 43 6.15 2.25 10.51
CA LEU A 43 4.81 1.66 10.54
C LEU A 43 4.82 0.26 9.92
N ASP A 44 4.13 -0.69 10.53
CA ASP A 44 3.81 -1.93 9.84
C ASP A 44 2.75 -1.70 8.76
N ARG A 45 2.26 -2.77 8.13
CA ARG A 45 1.32 -2.63 7.02
C ARG A 45 -0.06 -2.15 7.46
N THR A 46 -0.54 -2.66 8.58
CA THR A 46 -1.85 -2.30 9.13
C THR A 46 -1.83 -0.86 9.60
N ASP A 47 -0.79 -0.48 10.35
CA ASP A 47 -0.59 0.89 10.82
C ASP A 47 -0.43 1.87 9.64
N LEU A 48 0.25 1.44 8.57
CA LEU A 48 0.40 2.25 7.35
C LEU A 48 -0.95 2.45 6.65
N ALA A 49 -1.78 1.42 6.57
CA ALA A 49 -3.12 1.50 5.99
C ALA A 49 -4.01 2.48 6.77
N ASP A 50 -4.05 2.34 8.09
CA ASP A 50 -4.80 3.22 8.99
C ASP A 50 -4.29 4.66 8.90
N LYS A 51 -2.96 4.83 8.82
CA LYS A 51 -2.36 6.15 8.61
C LYS A 51 -2.79 6.77 7.28
N MET A 52 -2.82 6.01 6.20
CA MET A 52 -3.29 6.49 4.90
C MET A 52 -4.77 6.88 4.95
N ILE A 53 -5.64 6.05 5.53
CA ILE A 53 -7.08 6.37 5.71
C ILE A 53 -7.24 7.67 6.50
N SER A 54 -6.57 7.78 7.65
CA SER A 54 -6.71 8.97 8.52
C SER A 54 -6.22 10.25 7.86
N SER A 55 -5.27 10.15 6.91
CA SER A 55 -4.65 11.31 6.27
C SER A 55 -5.35 11.73 4.99
N TYR A 56 -5.94 10.78 4.25
CA TYR A 56 -6.49 11.02 2.92
C TYR A 56 -7.99 10.78 2.81
N SER A 57 -8.65 10.17 3.80
CA SER A 57 -9.94 9.46 3.66
C SER A 57 -9.79 8.12 2.94
N GLU A 58 -10.72 7.21 3.18
CA GLU A 58 -10.69 5.84 2.65
C GLU A 58 -10.57 5.79 1.12
N VAL A 59 -11.39 6.58 0.41
CA VAL A 59 -11.44 6.59 -1.06
C VAL A 59 -10.13 7.12 -1.67
N ASP A 60 -9.62 8.23 -1.15
CA ASP A 60 -8.39 8.83 -1.67
C ASP A 60 -7.15 8.05 -1.22
N ALA A 61 -7.13 7.48 -0.01
CA ALA A 61 -6.07 6.57 0.44
C ALA A 61 -5.92 5.38 -0.50
N LEU A 62 -7.05 4.81 -0.90
CA LEU A 62 -7.09 3.72 -1.85
C LEU A 62 -6.57 4.14 -3.23
N ASN A 63 -7.02 5.28 -3.75
CA ASN A 63 -6.54 5.78 -5.04
C ASN A 63 -5.03 6.03 -5.04
N VAL A 64 -4.50 6.58 -3.93
CA VAL A 64 -3.06 6.76 -3.70
C VAL A 64 -2.35 5.41 -3.69
N MET A 65 -2.90 4.40 -3.00
CA MET A 65 -2.34 3.04 -2.96
C MET A 65 -2.26 2.44 -4.37
N LEU A 66 -3.35 2.49 -5.14
CA LEU A 66 -3.40 1.98 -6.51
C LEU A 66 -2.38 2.67 -7.42
N ASP A 67 -2.22 3.98 -7.30
CA ASP A 67 -1.24 4.75 -8.07
C ASP A 67 0.21 4.35 -7.73
N ILE A 68 0.52 4.15 -6.44
CA ILE A 68 1.84 3.71 -5.98
C ILE A 68 2.14 2.28 -6.47
N LEU A 69 1.17 1.35 -6.35
CA LEU A 69 1.34 -0.03 -6.81
C LEU A 69 1.62 -0.09 -8.32
N LYS A 70 0.92 0.70 -9.13
CA LYS A 70 1.20 0.84 -10.57
C LYS A 70 2.61 1.39 -10.82
N LYS A 71 3.05 2.40 -10.04
CA LYS A 71 4.42 2.96 -10.11
C LYS A 71 5.52 2.01 -9.61
N MET A 72 5.16 0.94 -8.92
CA MET A 72 6.05 -0.16 -8.54
C MET A 72 5.99 -1.33 -9.53
N ASN A 73 5.21 -1.20 -10.61
CA ASN A 73 4.93 -2.29 -11.56
C ASN A 73 4.23 -3.51 -10.93
N LEU A 74 3.58 -3.34 -9.78
CA LEU A 74 2.75 -4.35 -9.10
C LEU A 74 1.32 -4.31 -9.65
N ASN A 75 1.19 -4.37 -10.98
CA ASN A 75 -0.08 -4.16 -11.68
C ASN A 75 -1.12 -5.24 -11.36
N ASP A 76 -0.69 -6.49 -11.20
CA ASP A 76 -1.58 -7.61 -10.83
C ASP A 76 -2.20 -7.39 -9.45
N LEU A 77 -1.40 -6.88 -8.51
CA LEU A 77 -1.88 -6.55 -7.17
C LEU A 77 -2.86 -5.37 -7.20
N ALA A 78 -2.54 -4.33 -7.97
CA ALA A 78 -3.43 -3.18 -8.15
C ALA A 78 -4.76 -3.57 -8.81
N GLN A 79 -4.73 -4.48 -9.80
CA GLN A 79 -5.93 -4.97 -10.47
C GLN A 79 -6.79 -5.79 -9.50
N ARG A 80 -6.19 -6.75 -8.78
CA ARG A 80 -6.92 -7.55 -7.79
C ARG A 80 -7.59 -6.68 -6.73
N LEU A 81 -6.85 -5.70 -6.20
CA LEU A 81 -7.39 -4.72 -5.25
C LEU A 81 -8.59 -3.99 -5.86
N ASN A 82 -8.47 -3.49 -7.09
CA ASN A 82 -9.54 -2.80 -7.81
C ASN A 82 -10.75 -3.68 -8.16
N GLU A 83 -10.54 -4.97 -8.38
CA GLU A 83 -11.63 -5.93 -8.61
C GLU A 83 -12.37 -6.27 -7.33
N ASP A 84 -11.64 -6.50 -6.24
CA ASP A 84 -12.23 -6.75 -4.92
C ASP A 84 -13.11 -5.56 -4.53
N LEU A 85 -12.64 -4.34 -4.81
CA LEU A 85 -13.39 -3.08 -4.71
C LEU A 85 -14.73 -3.06 -5.42
N GLN A 86 -14.73 -3.46 -6.68
CA GLN A 86 -15.96 -3.43 -7.49
C GLN A 86 -16.92 -4.57 -7.13
N LYS A 87 -16.42 -5.67 -6.53
CA LYS A 87 -17.23 -6.81 -6.09
C LYS A 87 -17.86 -6.57 -4.70
N GLY A 88 -17.35 -5.64 -3.90
CA GLY A 88 -17.82 -5.34 -2.55
C GLY A 88 -18.59 -4.01 -2.43
N ASN A 89 -19.92 -4.06 -2.42
CA ASN A 89 -20.77 -2.89 -2.09
C ASN A 89 -20.81 -2.58 -0.57
N HIS A 90 -19.73 -2.87 0.16
CA HIS A 90 -19.61 -2.69 1.60
C HIS A 90 -18.25 -2.06 1.92
N ILE A 91 -18.29 -0.86 2.50
CA ILE A 91 -17.25 -0.11 3.26
C ILE A 91 -15.89 -0.85 3.31
N PHE A 92 -14.92 -0.35 2.55
CA PHE A 92 -13.59 -0.94 2.41
C PHE A 92 -12.72 -0.58 3.60
N ASN A 93 -12.68 -1.47 4.59
CA ASN A 93 -11.62 -1.38 5.57
C ASN A 93 -10.29 -1.78 4.89
N LEU A 94 -9.40 -0.80 4.61
CA LEU A 94 -8.04 -1.10 4.10
C LEU A 94 -7.26 -2.01 5.07
N SER A 95 -7.71 -2.17 6.32
CA SER A 95 -7.15 -3.16 7.25
C SER A 95 -7.30 -4.60 6.76
N CYS A 96 -8.28 -4.91 5.91
CA CYS A 96 -8.53 -6.28 5.44
C CYS A 96 -7.55 -6.75 4.35
N PHE A 97 -6.77 -5.84 3.74
CA PHE A 97 -5.82 -6.22 2.68
C PHE A 97 -4.43 -6.60 3.21
N PHE A 98 -4.21 -6.46 4.51
CA PHE A 98 -2.91 -6.71 5.15
C PHE A 98 -2.90 -7.84 6.19
N VAL A 99 -4.03 -8.55 6.34
CA VAL A 99 -4.15 -9.80 7.13
C VAL A 99 -3.92 -11.02 6.23
#